data_AF-W6SAC1-F1
#
_entry.id   AF-W6SAC1-F1
#
_cell.length_a   1.000
_cell.length_b   1.000
_cell.length_c   1.000
_cell.angle_alpha   90.00
_cell.angle_beta   90.00
_cell.angle_gamma   90.00
#
_symmetry.space_group_name_H-M   'P 1'
#
loop_
_entity.id
_entity.type
_entity.pdbx_description
1 polymer ?
#
loop_
_entity_poly.entity_id
_entity_poly.type
_entity_poly.pdbx_seq_one_letter_code
_entity_poly.pdbx_strand_id
1 'polypeptide(L)'
;MSASPLASPAQTKGHTARLAGRKIIVTGAGSGIGRTTAALFAAEGAKVTLFDWNAEAVRKVAEEIGAGFSSVDITNEPEVSRAVQRAASEMDGIDGLINAAGVMSKGLATEVPATNGVGSSKSI
;
A
#
# COMPACT_ATOMS: atom_id res chain seq x y z
N MET A 1 -1.13 -20.72 -9.50
CA MET A 1 -2.42 -19.98 -9.46
C MET A 1 -2.14 -18.57 -9.93
N SER A 2 -2.48 -18.24 -11.18
CA SER A 2 -2.13 -16.96 -11.82
C SER A 2 -3.11 -15.87 -11.39
N ALA A 3 -2.61 -14.80 -10.79
CA ALA A 3 -3.44 -13.64 -10.46
C ALA A 3 -3.94 -12.99 -11.76
N SER A 4 -5.25 -12.74 -11.84
CA SER A 4 -5.87 -12.09 -12.99
C SER A 4 -5.28 -10.69 -13.23
N PRO A 5 -5.17 -10.24 -14.50
CA PRO A 5 -4.71 -8.89 -14.80
C PRO A 5 -5.60 -7.87 -14.08
N LEU A 6 -5.01 -6.76 -13.64
CA LEU A 6 -5.76 -5.66 -13.06
C LEU A 6 -6.74 -5.15 -14.12
N ALA A 7 -8.04 -5.40 -13.92
CA ALA A 7 -9.06 -4.97 -14.87
C ALA A 7 -9.05 -3.45 -15.01
N SER A 8 -9.25 -2.96 -16.23
CA SER A 8 -9.35 -1.53 -16.52
C SER A 8 -10.49 -0.93 -15.70
N PRO A 9 -10.27 0.15 -14.91
CA PRO A 9 -11.33 0.79 -14.14
C PRO A 9 -12.42 1.29 -15.10
N ALA A 10 -13.68 1.04 -14.74
CA ALA A 10 -14.83 1.52 -15.49
C ALA A 10 -14.71 3.03 -15.79
N GLN A 11 -14.89 3.37 -17.07
CA GLN A 11 -14.82 4.72 -17.63
C GLN A 11 -15.77 5.67 -16.90
N THR A 12 -15.25 6.45 -15.95
CA THR A 12 -15.99 7.54 -15.30
C THR A 12 -15.39 8.85 -15.78
N LYS A 13 -16.16 9.64 -16.54
CA LYS A 13 -15.73 10.97 -17.03
C LYS A 13 -15.36 11.87 -15.84
N GLY A 14 -14.07 12.02 -15.57
CA GLY A 14 -13.50 12.92 -14.57
C GLY A 14 -12.15 13.42 -15.06
N HIS A 15 -11.84 14.69 -14.79
CA HIS A 15 -10.62 15.36 -15.24
C HIS A 15 -9.40 14.43 -15.15
N THR A 16 -8.78 14.14 -16.29
CA THR A 16 -7.54 13.36 -16.33
C THR A 16 -6.46 14.09 -15.53
N ALA A 17 -5.84 13.38 -14.59
CA ALA A 17 -4.71 13.84 -13.75
C ALA A 17 -5.02 14.75 -12.54
N ARG A 18 -6.07 14.46 -11.75
CA ARG A 18 -6.38 15.21 -10.50
C ARG A 18 -5.27 15.14 -9.45
N LEU A 19 -4.41 14.13 -9.51
CA LEU A 19 -3.33 13.89 -8.56
C LEU A 19 -1.94 14.19 -9.14
N ALA A 20 -1.88 14.88 -10.29
CA ALA A 20 -0.63 15.25 -10.93
C ALA A 20 0.35 15.89 -9.93
N GLY A 21 1.54 15.30 -9.80
CA GLY A 21 2.61 15.80 -8.95
C GLY A 21 2.42 15.60 -7.45
N ARG A 22 1.31 14.98 -7.00
CA ARG A 22 1.14 14.62 -5.59
C ARG A 22 2.03 13.45 -5.21
N LYS A 23 2.64 13.51 -4.03
CA LYS A 23 3.59 12.52 -3.49
C LYS A 23 2.93 11.69 -2.38
N ILE A 24 2.51 10.46 -2.68
CA ILE A 24 1.58 9.72 -1.83
C ILE A 24 2.17 8.38 -1.39
N ILE A 25 2.10 8.09 -0.09
CA ILE A 25 2.39 6.74 0.43
C ILE A 25 1.09 5.94 0.50
N VAL A 26 1.14 4.67 0.09
CA VAL A 26 0.00 3.73 0.22
C VAL A 26 0.45 2.52 1.03
N THR A 27 -0.19 2.25 2.18
CA THR A 27 0.04 1.04 2.98
C THR A 27 -0.88 -0.09 2.56
N GLY A 28 -0.47 -1.35 2.76
CA GLY A 28 -1.23 -2.53 2.30
C GLY A 28 -1.27 -2.62 0.77
N ALA A 29 -0.28 -2.03 0.11
CA ALA A 29 -0.27 -1.85 -1.34
C ALA A 29 0.03 -3.14 -2.12
N GLY A 30 0.43 -4.23 -1.45
CA GLY A 30 0.66 -5.52 -2.09
C GLY A 30 -0.63 -6.22 -2.54
N SER A 31 -1.81 -5.79 -2.06
CA SER A 31 -3.08 -6.45 -2.39
C SER A 31 -4.31 -5.55 -2.28
N GLY A 32 -5.48 -6.07 -2.68
CA GLY A 32 -6.80 -5.50 -2.40
C GLY A 32 -6.97 -4.02 -2.75
N ILE A 33 -7.51 -3.27 -1.79
CA ILE A 33 -7.81 -1.84 -1.91
C ILE A 33 -6.52 -1.02 -2.04
N GLY A 34 -5.45 -1.38 -1.31
CA GLY A 34 -4.17 -0.68 -1.38
C GLY A 34 -3.57 -0.75 -2.79
N ARG A 35 -3.48 -1.97 -3.37
CA ARG A 35 -3.01 -2.18 -4.75
C ARG A 35 -3.82 -1.37 -5.77
N THR A 36 -5.15 -1.44 -5.67
CA THR A 36 -6.05 -0.77 -6.62
C THR A 36 -5.95 0.75 -6.51
N THR A 37 -5.88 1.26 -5.28
CA THR A 37 -5.70 2.70 -5.02
C THR A 37 -4.36 3.20 -5.57
N ALA A 38 -3.27 2.45 -5.33
CA ALA A 38 -1.95 2.80 -5.85
C ALA A 38 -1.93 2.90 -7.37
N ALA A 39 -2.51 1.91 -8.07
CA ALA A 39 -2.60 1.91 -9.52
C ALA A 39 -3.43 3.09 -10.05
N LEU A 40 -4.58 3.38 -9.43
CA LEU A 40 -5.41 4.53 -9.79
C LEU A 40 -4.69 5.86 -9.58
N PHE A 41 -3.97 6.01 -8.46
CA PHE A 41 -3.25 7.25 -8.14
C PHE A 41 -2.07 7.48 -9.08
N ALA A 42 -1.32 6.43 -9.40
CA ALA A 42 -0.27 6.48 -10.40
C ALA A 42 -0.83 6.87 -11.79
N ALA A 43 -1.96 6.28 -12.20
CA ALA A 43 -2.65 6.64 -13.44
C ALA A 43 -3.18 8.08 -13.46
N GLU A 44 -3.49 8.66 -12.29
CA GLU A 44 -3.85 10.07 -12.13
C GLU A 44 -2.63 11.01 -11.97
N GLY A 45 -1.41 10.52 -12.19
CA GLY A 45 -0.18 11.32 -12.23
C GLY A 45 0.48 11.58 -10.87
N ALA A 46 0.07 10.87 -9.83
CA ALA A 46 0.76 10.91 -8.54
C ALA A 46 2.10 10.17 -8.60
N LYS A 47 3.09 10.67 -7.88
CA LYS A 47 4.27 9.88 -7.50
C LYS A 47 3.91 9.07 -6.26
N VAL A 48 3.92 7.75 -6.37
CA VAL A 48 3.51 6.87 -5.28
C VAL A 48 4.66 6.00 -4.77
N THR A 49 4.70 5.80 -3.45
CA THR A 49 5.57 4.80 -2.81
C THR A 49 4.72 3.80 -2.04
N LEU A 50 4.96 2.50 -2.30
CA LEU A 50 4.12 1.40 -1.82
C LEU A 50 4.72 0.75 -0.58
N PHE A 51 3.95 0.67 0.49
CA PHE A 51 4.32 -0.03 1.72
C PHE A 51 3.46 -1.28 1.90
N ASP A 52 4.12 -2.41 2.17
CA ASP A 52 3.50 -3.65 2.61
C ASP A 52 4.54 -4.47 3.36
N TRP A 53 4.15 -5.35 4.28
CA TRP A 53 5.10 -6.24 4.95
C TRP A 53 5.50 -7.42 4.05
N ASN A 54 4.65 -7.77 3.08
CA ASN A 54 4.96 -8.80 2.08
C ASN A 54 5.81 -8.20 0.95
N ALA A 55 7.13 -8.39 1.05
CA ALA A 55 8.12 -7.86 0.12
C ALA A 55 7.88 -8.28 -1.35
N GLU A 56 7.47 -9.54 -1.58
CA GLU A 56 7.23 -10.04 -2.94
C GLU A 56 5.99 -9.38 -3.55
N ALA A 57 4.90 -9.32 -2.79
CA ALA A 57 3.64 -8.73 -3.26
C ALA A 57 3.80 -7.24 -3.59
N VAL A 58 4.43 -6.45 -2.71
CA VAL A 58 4.59 -5.02 -2.94
C VAL A 58 5.56 -4.70 -4.07
N ARG A 59 6.66 -5.46 -4.20
CA ARG A 59 7.60 -5.32 -5.31
C ARG A 59 6.92 -5.55 -6.65
N LYS A 60 6.11 -6.61 -6.75
CA LYS A 60 5.38 -6.92 -7.99
C LYS A 60 4.44 -5.78 -8.39
N VAL A 61 3.68 -5.22 -7.45
CA VAL A 61 2.78 -4.10 -7.74
C VAL A 61 3.58 -2.85 -8.14
N ALA A 62 4.69 -2.58 -7.48
CA ALA A 62 5.55 -1.44 -7.80
C ALA A 62 6.15 -1.53 -9.21
N GLU A 63 6.60 -2.73 -9.61
CA GLU A 63 7.06 -3.02 -10.97
C GLU A 63 5.92 -2.86 -12.00
N GLU A 64 4.71 -3.32 -11.68
CA GLU A 64 3.53 -3.19 -12.55
C GLU A 64 3.15 -1.73 -12.85
N ILE A 65 3.32 -0.81 -11.89
CA ILE A 65 2.87 0.59 -12.02
C ILE A 65 4.01 1.63 -12.12
N GLY A 66 5.28 1.19 -12.09
CA GLY A 66 6.45 2.07 -12.14
C GLY A 66 6.63 2.94 -10.88
N ALA A 67 6.38 2.37 -9.69
CA ALA A 67 6.43 3.07 -8.40
C ALA A 67 7.65 2.68 -7.53
N GLY A 68 7.94 3.49 -6.52
CA GLY A 68 8.84 3.09 -5.43
C GLY A 68 8.15 2.14 -4.46
N PHE A 69 8.91 1.36 -3.68
CA PHE A 69 8.33 0.52 -2.63
C PHE A 69 9.26 0.32 -1.44
N SER A 70 8.69 -0.13 -0.33
CA SER A 70 9.41 -0.62 0.84
C SER A 70 8.65 -1.75 1.50
N SER A 71 9.36 -2.82 1.84
CA SER A 71 8.83 -3.84 2.74
C SER A 71 8.81 -3.26 4.15
N VAL A 72 7.63 -3.05 4.72
CA VAL A 72 7.44 -2.36 6.00
C VAL A 72 6.36 -3.06 6.82
N ASP A 73 6.73 -3.53 8.01
CA ASP A 73 5.76 -3.79 9.06
C ASP A 73 5.29 -2.48 9.68
N ILE A 74 4.08 -2.04 9.34
CA ILE A 74 3.53 -0.77 9.83
C ILE A 74 3.25 -0.75 11.34
N THR A 75 3.33 -1.90 12.03
CA THR A 75 3.26 -1.97 13.49
C THR A 75 4.61 -1.67 14.17
N ASN A 76 5.69 -1.62 13.39
CA ASN A 76 7.05 -1.31 13.86
C ASN A 76 7.40 0.16 13.57
N GLU A 77 7.26 1.02 14.56
CA GLU A 77 7.48 2.47 14.43
C GLU A 77 8.88 2.86 13.90
N PRO A 78 9.99 2.28 14.40
CA PRO A 78 11.32 2.53 13.83
C PRO A 78 11.44 2.18 12.34
N GLU A 79 10.81 1.09 11.92
CA GLU A 79 10.80 0.65 10.52
C GLU A 79 10.01 1.62 9.64
N VAL A 80 8.82 2.01 10.09
CA VAL A 80 7.99 3.04 9.44
C VAL A 80 8.76 4.35 9.30
N SER A 81 9.42 4.81 10.36
CA SER A 81 10.17 6.07 10.34
C SER A 81 11.27 6.07 9.27
N ARG A 82 12.05 4.98 9.17
CA ARG A 82 13.08 4.83 8.12
C ARG A 82 12.48 4.80 6.72
N ALA A 83 11.39 4.06 6.53
CA ALA A 83 10.74 3.93 5.22
C ALA A 83 10.12 5.25 4.76
N VAL A 84 9.47 5.99 5.67
CA VAL A 84 8.89 7.31 5.39
C VAL A 84 9.99 8.31 5.02
N GLN A 85 11.11 8.34 5.76
CA GLN A 85 12.24 9.21 5.43
C GLN A 85 12.81 8.91 4.04
N ARG A 86 12.98 7.63 3.70
CA ARG A 86 13.40 7.21 2.38
C ARG A 86 12.41 7.65 1.30
N ALA A 87 11.11 7.39 1.50
CA ALA A 87 10.07 7.78 0.57
C ALA A 87 10.01 9.31 0.36
N ALA A 88 10.14 10.09 1.44
CA ALA A 88 10.21 11.54 1.37
C ALA A 88 11.45 12.02 0.59
N SER A 89 12.61 11.39 0.80
CA SER A 89 13.83 11.72 0.06
C SER A 89 13.72 11.38 -1.42
N GLU A 90 13.16 10.22 -1.76
CA GLU A 90 12.98 9.78 -3.15
C GLU A 90 11.91 10.61 -3.88
N MET A 91 10.86 11.02 -3.17
CA MET A 91 9.75 11.78 -3.74
C MET A 91 9.92 13.31 -3.68
N ASP A 92 10.90 13.81 -2.93
CA ASP A 92 11.05 15.23 -2.57
C ASP A 92 9.85 15.77 -1.77
N GLY A 93 9.55 15.09 -0.67
CA GLY A 93 8.46 15.37 0.25
C GLY A 93 7.28 14.39 0.15
N ILE A 94 6.27 14.60 1.00
CA ILE A 94 5.06 13.78 1.08
C ILE A 94 3.85 14.70 1.21
N ASP A 95 2.82 14.38 0.44
CA ASP A 95 1.59 15.14 0.27
C ASP A 95 0.36 14.44 0.85
N GLY A 96 0.46 13.13 1.04
CA GLY A 96 -0.65 12.30 1.48
C GLY A 96 -0.22 10.89 1.89
N LEU A 97 -1.07 10.28 2.71
CA LEU A 97 -0.94 8.91 3.17
C LEU A 97 -2.29 8.22 3.03
N ILE A 98 -2.28 7.04 2.41
CA ILE A 98 -3.41 6.13 2.38
C ILE A 98 -3.13 5.00 3.35
N ASN A 99 -3.89 4.95 4.44
CA ASN A 99 -3.80 3.86 5.40
C ASN A 99 -4.79 2.74 5.01
N ALA A 100 -4.33 1.81 4.16
CA ALA A 100 -5.12 0.69 3.66
C ALA A 100 -4.61 -0.69 4.11
N ALA A 101 -3.52 -0.74 4.87
CA ALA A 101 -3.09 -1.95 5.57
C ALA A 101 -4.06 -2.29 6.71
N GLY A 102 -4.45 -3.56 6.80
CA GLY A 102 -5.31 -4.05 7.87
C GLY A 102 -5.35 -5.57 7.92
N VAL A 103 -5.53 -6.10 9.12
CA VAL A 103 -5.76 -7.53 9.39
C VAL A 103 -7.08 -7.66 10.13
N MET A 104 -7.83 -8.72 9.82
CA MET A 104 -9.14 -8.98 10.42
C MET A 104 -9.14 -10.34 11.11
N SER A 105 -9.39 -10.34 12.41
CA SER A 105 -9.77 -11.56 13.15
C SER A 105 -11.27 -11.78 13.01
N LYS A 106 -11.70 -13.01 12.74
CA LYS A 106 -13.11 -13.39 12.62
C LYS A 106 -13.50 -14.28 13.79
N GLY A 107 -14.66 -14.02 14.41
CA GLY A 107 -15.21 -14.79 15.52
C GLY A 107 -16.22 -13.97 16.34
N LEU A 108 -16.85 -14.58 17.35
CA LEU A 108 -17.64 -13.82 18.32
C LEU A 108 -16.72 -12.87 19.10
N ALA A 109 -17.21 -11.68 19.41
CA ALA A 109 -16.41 -10.68 20.13
C ALA A 109 -15.88 -11.20 21.49
N THR A 110 -16.57 -12.17 22.10
CA THR A 110 -16.17 -12.84 23.35
C THR A 110 -15.11 -13.92 23.17
N GLU A 111 -14.90 -14.40 21.95
CA GLU A 111 -14.04 -15.54 21.64
C GLU A 111 -12.77 -15.13 20.89
N VAL A 112 -12.80 -13.99 20.19
CA VAL A 112 -11.63 -13.44 19.54
C VAL A 112 -10.67 -12.93 20.62
N PRO A 113 -9.44 -13.46 20.71
CA PRO A 113 -8.46 -12.96 21.65
C PRO A 113 -8.22 -11.46 21.42
N ALA A 114 -8.15 -10.68 22.50
CA ALA A 114 -7.80 -9.24 22.47
C ALA A 114 -6.33 -9.00 22.06
N THR A 115 -5.68 -9.98 21.43
CA THR A 115 -4.37 -9.81 20.81
C THR A 115 -4.49 -8.79 19.68
N ASN A 116 -3.52 -7.88 19.59
CA ASN A 116 -3.44 -6.81 18.59
C ASN A 116 -3.25 -7.32 17.16
N GLY A 117 -4.08 -8.22 16.62
CA GLY A 117 -4.05 -8.66 15.21
C GLY A 117 -2.74 -9.27 14.69
N VAL A 118 -1.64 -9.26 15.45
CA VAL A 118 -0.36 -9.84 15.08
C VAL A 118 -0.41 -11.31 15.46
N GLY A 119 -1.00 -12.11 14.57
CA GLY A 119 -0.89 -13.55 14.63
C GLY A 119 0.58 -13.95 14.66
N SER A 120 0.91 -14.80 15.62
CA SER A 120 2.17 -15.48 15.86
C SER A 120 2.49 -16.48 14.72
N SER A 121 2.68 -15.97 13.51
CA SER A 121 3.27 -16.70 12.38
C SER A 121 3.81 -15.69 11.37
N LYS A 122 4.80 -14.89 11.79
CA LYS A 122 5.66 -14.12 10.87
C LYS A 122 6.89 -14.99 10.59
N SER A 123 6.74 -15.95 9.70
CA SER A 123 7.87 -16.73 9.21
C SER A 123 8.70 -15.86 8.28
N ILE A 124 9.94 -15.66 8.71
CA ILE A 124 11.09 -15.19 7.93
C ILE A 124 11.28 -16.10 6.73
#